data_AF-A0A935G999-F1
#
_entry.id   AF-A0A935G999-F1
#
_cell.length_a   1.000
_cell.length_b   1.000
_cell.length_c   1.000
_cell.angle_alpha   90.00
_cell.angle_beta   90.00
_cell.angle_gamma   90.00
#
_symmetry.space_group_name_H-M   'P 1'
#
loop_
_entity.id
_entity.type
_entity.pdbx_description
1 polymer ?
#
loop_
_entity_poly.entity_id
_entity_poly.type
_entity_poly.pdbx_seq_one_letter_code
_entity_poly.pdbx_strand_id
1 'polypeptide(L)' 'MKKLIILISVLSILISKNLLADEGMWLPVLLEAQYDDMVTRGLQLSPEDIYSINNSSLKDAIVLFGRGCTGVIVSE' A
#
# COMPACT_ATOMS: atom_id res chain seq x y z
N MET A 1 -2.26 -37.92 22.98
CA MET A 1 -3.00 -36.71 22.58
C MET A 1 -2.15 -35.44 22.64
N LYS A 2 -1.52 -35.10 23.78
CA LYS A 2 -0.65 -33.89 23.90
C LYS A 2 0.47 -33.82 22.85
N LYS A 3 1.18 -34.94 22.60
CA LYS A 3 2.24 -35.02 21.58
C LYS A 3 1.74 -34.79 20.15
N LEU A 4 0.50 -35.25 19.84
CA LEU A 4 -0.12 -35.06 18.54
C LEU A 4 -0.52 -33.59 18.33
N ILE A 5 -1.06 -32.95 19.37
CA ILE A 5 -1.42 -31.51 19.34
C ILE A 5 -0.16 -30.65 19.14
N ILE A 6 0.95 -30.98 19.80
CA ILE A 6 2.23 -30.27 19.62
C ILE A 6 2.74 -30.43 18.18
N LEU A 7 2.66 -31.65 17.63
CA LEU A 7 3.09 -31.90 16.25
C LEU A 7 2.27 -31.11 15.22
N ILE A 8 0.95 -31.06 15.41
CA ILE A 8 0.04 -30.30 14.55
C ILE A 8 0.30 -28.79 14.66
N SER A 9 0.58 -28.28 15.86
CA SER A 9 0.90 -26.87 16.09
C SER A 9 2.20 -26.46 15.37
N VAL A 10 3.26 -27.26 15.51
CA VAL A 10 4.55 -27.01 14.82
C VAL A 10 4.39 -27.06 13.31
N LEU A 11 3.61 -28.03 12.80
CA LEU A 11 3.34 -28.15 11.37
C LEU A 11 2.55 -26.93 10.83
N SER A 12 1.58 -26.42 11.60
CA SER A 12 0.80 -25.23 11.24
C SER A 12 1.69 -23.97 11.11
N ILE A 13 2.65 -23.79 12.02
CA ILE A 13 3.60 -22.66 12.00
C ILE A 13 4.55 -22.76 10.78
N LEU A 14 4.95 -23.97 10.41
CA LEU A 14 5.83 -24.18 9.25
C LEU A 14 5.14 -23.91 7.90
N ILE A 15 3.81 -24.02 7.86
CA ILE A 15 2.98 -23.80 6.66
C ILE A 15 2.56 -22.32 6.52
N SER A 16 2.63 -21.52 7.58
CA SER A 16 2.17 -20.12 7.59
C SER A 16 3.18 -19.11 7.01
N LYS A 17 3.77 -19.43 5.85
CA LYS A 17 4.79 -18.57 5.20
C LYS A 17 4.25 -17.35 4.44
N ASN A 18 2.93 -17.21 4.27
CA ASN A 18 2.33 -16.21 3.37
C ASN A 18 1.28 -15.29 4.02
N LEU A 19 1.38 -15.04 5.32
CA LEU A 19 0.47 -14.14 6.05
C LEU A 19 1.09 -12.76 6.32
N LEU A 20 2.11 -12.37 5.55
CA LEU A 20 2.62 -11.00 5.59
C LEU A 20 1.68 -10.13 4.77
N ALA A 21 1.04 -9.17 5.42
CA ALA A 21 0.22 -8.20 4.73
C ALA A 21 1.14 -7.26 3.93
N ASP A 22 0.72 -6.91 2.71
CA ASP A 22 1.34 -5.86 1.88
C ASP A 22 1.16 -4.44 2.50
N GLU A 23 0.77 -4.35 3.77
CA GLU A 23 0.30 -3.15 4.48
C GLU A 23 1.24 -1.94 4.39
N GLY A 24 0.65 -0.76 4.28
CA GLY A 24 1.37 0.50 4.46
C GLY A 24 0.53 1.73 4.07
N MET A 25 0.51 2.74 4.94
CA MET A 25 0.13 4.10 4.57
C MET A 25 1.42 4.89 4.36
N TRP A 26 1.80 5.05 3.10
CA TRP A 26 3.05 5.69 2.71
C TRP A 26 2.90 7.21 2.63
N LEU A 27 3.93 7.94 3.03
CA LEU A 27 4.00 9.38 2.77
C LEU A 27 4.29 9.60 1.27
N PRO A 28 3.45 10.33 0.51
CA PRO A 28 3.67 10.52 -0.92
C PRO A 28 5.01 11.18 -1.29
N VAL A 29 5.58 11.98 -0.38
CA VAL A 29 6.90 12.59 -0.57
C VAL A 29 8.06 11.57 -0.55
N LEU A 30 7.82 10.35 -0.05
CA LEU A 30 8.78 9.25 0.01
C LEU A 30 8.40 8.10 -0.95
N LEU A 31 7.62 8.40 -2.00
CA LEU A 31 7.08 7.41 -2.95
C LEU A 31 8.16 6.52 -3.58
N GLU A 32 9.36 7.07 -3.81
CA GLU A 32 10.52 6.34 -4.36
C GLU A 32 10.81 5.02 -3.64
N ALA A 33 10.59 4.95 -2.33
CA ALA A 33 10.84 3.74 -1.56
C ALA A 33 9.89 2.58 -1.89
N GLN A 34 8.71 2.87 -2.45
CA GLN A 34 7.68 1.88 -2.77
C GLN A 34 7.42 1.73 -4.27
N TYR A 35 7.93 2.65 -5.09
CA TYR A 35 7.58 2.74 -6.51
C TYR A 35 7.88 1.46 -7.31
N ASP A 36 9.02 0.81 -7.07
CA ASP A 36 9.38 -0.44 -7.74
C ASP A 36 8.36 -1.57 -7.50
N ASP A 37 7.81 -1.67 -6.28
CA ASP A 37 6.75 -2.62 -5.96
C ASP A 37 5.44 -2.25 -6.65
N MET A 38 5.11 -0.96 -6.72
CA MET A 38 3.91 -0.47 -7.43
C MET A 38 3.98 -0.80 -8.93
N VAL A 39 5.12 -0.60 -9.58
CA VAL A 39 5.35 -0.95 -10.99
C VAL A 39 5.26 -2.46 -11.19
N THR A 40 5.84 -3.25 -10.30
CA THR A 40 5.73 -4.72 -10.33
C THR A 40 4.28 -5.19 -10.23
N ARG A 41 3.42 -4.41 -9.56
CA ARG A 41 1.97 -4.64 -9.45
C ARG A 41 1.14 -4.02 -10.59
N GLY A 42 1.77 -3.40 -11.57
CA GLY A 42 1.12 -2.91 -12.80
C GLY A 42 0.83 -1.42 -12.84
N LEU A 43 1.41 -0.62 -11.93
CA LEU A 43 1.35 0.85 -12.05
C LEU A 43 2.03 1.30 -13.36
N GLN A 44 1.37 2.20 -14.09
CA GLN A 44 1.86 2.76 -15.36
C GLN A 44 2.16 4.26 -15.28
N LEU A 45 1.85 4.91 -14.15
CA LEU A 45 2.09 6.34 -13.91
C LEU A 45 3.52 6.55 -13.42
N SER A 46 4.12 7.69 -13.77
CA SER A 46 5.43 8.07 -13.22
C SER A 46 5.30 8.47 -11.74
N PRO A 47 6.42 8.53 -10.99
CA PRO A 47 6.40 9.06 -9.61
C PRO A 47 5.84 10.48 -9.56
N GLU A 48 6.19 11.32 -10.53
CA GLU A 48 5.78 12.72 -10.62
C GLU A 48 4.30 12.87 -10.98
N ASP A 49 3.74 11.96 -11.77
CA ASP A 49 2.29 11.92 -12.05
C ASP A 49 1.49 11.68 -10.75
N ILE A 50 2.05 10.92 -9.81
CA ILE A 50 1.43 10.64 -8.50
C ILE A 50 1.65 11.82 -7.55
N TYR A 51 2.91 12.22 -7.33
CA TYR A 51 3.27 13.29 -6.40
C TYR A 51 4.40 14.15 -6.99
N SER A 52 4.10 15.43 -7.23
CA SER A 52 5.11 16.43 -7.53
C SER A 52 4.98 17.63 -6.59
N ILE A 53 6.13 18.19 -6.18
CA ILE A 53 6.15 19.44 -5.39
C ILE A 53 5.93 20.65 -6.30
N ASN A 54 6.50 20.61 -7.52
CA ASN A 54 6.64 21.77 -8.39
C ASN A 54 5.67 21.78 -9.57
N ASN A 55 5.16 20.61 -9.96
CA ASN A 55 4.23 20.45 -11.08
C ASN A 55 2.87 19.97 -10.57
N SER A 56 1.84 20.05 -11.41
CA SER A 56 0.57 19.43 -11.11
C SER A 56 0.70 17.91 -11.09
N SER A 57 0.05 17.25 -10.13
CA SER A 57 0.00 15.79 -10.04
C SER A 57 -1.33 15.31 -9.46
N LEU A 58 -1.54 13.99 -9.40
CA LEU A 58 -2.73 13.37 -8.80
C LEU A 58 -3.04 13.87 -7.38
N LYS A 59 -2.02 14.29 -6.61
CA LYS A 59 -2.21 14.85 -5.26
C LYS A 59 -3.15 16.05 -5.25
N ASP A 60 -3.18 16.84 -6.32
CA ASP A 60 -3.94 18.10 -6.37
C ASP A 60 -5.45 17.86 -6.53
N ALA A 61 -5.83 16.68 -7.03
CA ALA A 61 -7.23 16.28 -7.15
C ALA A 61 -7.78 15.64 -5.86
N ILE A 62 -6.92 15.26 -4.91
CA ILE A 62 -7.30 14.55 -3.68
C ILE A 62 -7.40 15.54 -2.53
N VAL A 63 -8.56 15.62 -1.89
CA VAL A 63 -8.84 16.63 -0.85
C VAL A 63 -9.34 16.00 0.45
N LEU A 64 -9.06 16.67 1.56
CA LEU A 64 -9.75 16.39 2.82
C LEU A 64 -11.20 16.85 2.70
N PHE A 65 -12.12 15.89 2.71
CA PHE A 65 -13.55 16.17 2.67
C PHE A 65 -14.10 16.24 4.11
N GLY A 66 -14.51 17.43 4.52
CA GLY A 66 -14.95 17.70 5.88
C GLY A 66 -13.80 17.56 6.89
N ARG A 67 -13.96 16.68 7.89
CA ARG A 67 -12.98 16.50 8.99
C ARG A 67 -12.44 15.06 9.12
N GLY A 68 -12.73 14.19 8.16
CA GLY A 68 -12.34 12.77 8.28
C GLY A 68 -12.60 11.90 7.06
N CYS A 69 -13.05 12.46 5.94
CA CYS A 69 -13.23 11.72 4.69
C CYS A 69 -12.24 12.22 3.63
N THR A 70 -12.06 11.42 2.58
CA THR A 70 -11.27 11.80 1.41
C THR A 70 -12.21 12.03 0.23
N GLY A 71 -12.02 13.12 -0.51
CA GLY A 71 -12.75 13.43 -1.74
C GLY A 71 -11.80 13.48 -2.94
N VAL A 72 -12.35 13.38 -4.15
CA VAL A 72 -11.60 13.47 -5.41
C VAL A 72 -12.35 14.40 -6.37
N ILE A 73 -11.62 15.34 -6.98
CA ILE A 73 -12.13 16.21 -8.04
C ILE A 73 -12.16 15.42 -9.37
N VAL A 74 -13.29 15.44 -10.07
CA VAL A 74 -13.51 14.64 -11.30
C VAL A 74 -13.87 15.46 -12.54
N SER A 75 -13.93 16.78 -12.40
CA SER A 75 -14.14 17.73 -13.49
C SER A 75 -13.39 19.03 -13.21
N GLU A 76 -13.06 19.76 -14.29
CA GLU A 76 -12.65 21.16 -14.23
C GLU A 76 -13.79 22.06 -13.73
#